data_AF-A0A9E4QJY3-F1
#
_entry.id   AF-A0A9E4QJY3-F1
#
_cell.length_a   1.000
_cell.length_b   1.000
_cell.length_c   1.000
_cell.angle_alpha   90.00
_cell.angle_beta   90.00
_cell.angle_gamma   90.00
#
_symmetry.space_group_name_H-M   'P 1'
#
loop_
_entity.id
_entity.type
_entity.pdbx_description
1 polymer ?
#
loop_
_entity_poly.entity_id
_entity_poly.type
_entity_poly.pdbx_seq_one_letter_code
_entity_poly.pdbx_strand_id
1 'polypeptide(L)' 'MTTTNECVFCNMAQDPMHDAPVYRDDRVFAIKDSNPKAPVHMLIIPNMHIA' A
#
# COMPACT_ATOMS: atom_id res chain seq x y z
N MET A 1 -17.85 -3.09 6.01
CA MET A 1 -17.65 -2.26 4.81
C MET A 1 -16.84 -1.07 5.25
N THR A 2 -15.52 -1.15 5.15
CA THR A 2 -14.62 -0.06 5.53
C THR A 2 -14.73 1.03 4.47
N THR A 3 -14.91 2.28 4.88
CA THR A 3 -14.95 3.39 3.92
C THR A 3 -13.52 3.73 3.48
N THR A 4 -13.34 4.22 2.26
CA THR A 4 -12.01 4.54 1.69
C THR A 4 -11.17 5.44 2.62
N ASN A 5 -11.80 6.32 3.40
CA ASN A 5 -11.12 7.23 4.33
C ASN A 5 -10.57 6.55 5.60
N GLU A 6 -11.04 5.35 5.95
CA GLU A 6 -10.59 4.62 7.14
C GLU A 6 -9.50 3.58 6.80
N CYS A 7 -9.24 3.35 5.51
CA CYS A 7 -8.26 2.37 5.08
C CYS A 7 -6.85 2.97 5.05
N VAL A 8 -5.97 2.42 5.88
CA VAL A 8 -4.53 2.76 5.95
C VAL A 8 -3.87 2.71 4.56
N PHE A 9 -4.21 1.72 3.74
CA PHE A 9 -3.64 1.58 2.41
C PHE A 9 -4.17 2.61 1.40
N CYS A 10 -5.43 3.03 1.54
CA CYS A 10 -5.97 4.11 0.72
C CYS A 10 -5.27 5.44 1.02
N ASN A 11 -4.96 5.71 2.29
CA ASN A 11 -4.19 6.88 2.68
C ASN A 11 -2.77 6.87 2.06
N MET A 12 -2.12 5.69 2.04
CA MET A 12 -0.82 5.50 1.38
C MET A 12 -0.89 5.62 -0.17
N ALA A 13 -2.03 5.28 -0.77
CA ALA A 13 -2.25 5.46 -2.19
C ALA A 13 -2.43 6.94 -2.57
N GLN A 14 -3.04 7.74 -1.68
CA GLN A 14 -3.33 9.16 -1.90
C GLN A 14 -2.16 10.11 -1.60
N ASP A 15 -1.25 9.73 -0.70
CA ASP A 15 -0.05 10.51 -0.38
C ASP A 15 1.20 9.86 -1.00
N PRO A 16 1.57 10.22 -2.24
CA PRO A 16 2.77 9.69 -2.91
C PRO A 16 4.09 10.16 -2.26
N MET A 17 4.06 11.10 -1.30
CA MET A 17 5.24 11.56 -0.58
C MET A 17 5.46 10.81 0.75
N HIS A 18 4.49 10.04 1.24
CA HIS A 18 4.66 9.16 2.40
C HIS A 18 5.49 7.93 2.03
N ASP A 19 6.54 7.63 2.83
CA ASP A 19 7.44 6.47 2.73
C ASP A 19 7.52 5.85 1.34
N ALA A 20 8.39 6.43 0.50
CA ALA A 20 8.50 6.10 -0.92
C ALA A 20 8.39 4.57 -1.15
N PRO A 21 7.30 4.09 -1.77
CA PRO A 21 7.13 2.68 -2.01
C PRO A 21 8.30 2.18 -2.85
N VAL A 22 8.73 0.94 -2.60
CA VAL A 22 9.86 0.34 -3.34
C VAL A 22 9.54 0.20 -4.83
N TYR A 23 8.25 0.26 -5.19
CA TYR A 23 7.74 0.30 -6.55
C TYR A 23 6.38 1.01 -6.58
N ARG A 24 6.09 1.76 -7.65
CA ARG A 24 4.78 2.36 -7.90
C ARG A 24 4.56 2.54 -9.40
N ASP A 25 3.36 2.22 -9.86
CA ASP A 25 2.86 2.53 -11.20
C ASP A 25 1.40 3.02 -11.13
N ASP A 26 0.73 3.06 -12.29
CA ASP A 26 -0.66 3.49 -12.43
C ASP A 26 -1.67 2.54 -11.76
N ARG A 27 -1.28 1.28 -11.51
CA ARG A 27 -2.18 0.23 -11.03
C ARG A 27 -1.94 -0.16 -9.59
N VAL A 28 -0.68 -0.19 -9.16
CA VAL A 28 -0.25 -0.71 -7.87
C VAL A 28 0.87 0.11 -7.25
N PHE A 29 1.04 -0.06 -5.94
CA PHE A 29 2.25 0.31 -5.23
C PHE A 29 2.72 -0.87 -4.36
N ALA A 30 4.03 -0.96 -4.13
CA ALA A 30 4.62 -2.00 -3.30
C ALA A 30 5.39 -1.41 -2.13
N ILE A 31 5.21 -1.98 -0.93
CA ILE A 31 5.87 -1.56 0.30
C ILE A 31 6.50 -2.74 1.03
N LYS A 32 7.45 -2.45 1.92
CA LYS A 32 7.93 -3.44 2.89
C LYS A 32 6.85 -3.64 3.94
N ASP A 33 6.60 -4.90 4.30
CA ASP A 33 5.72 -5.22 5.41
C ASP A 33 6.36 -4.77 6.74
N SER A 34 5.58 -4.11 7.60
CA SER A 34 6.01 -3.69 8.95
C SER A 34 6.11 -4.86 9.94
N ASN A 35 5.46 -5.99 9.65
CA ASN A 35 5.52 -7.22 10.41
C ASN A 35 5.88 -8.42 9.51
N PRO A 36 7.10 -8.43 8.95
CA PRO A 36 7.51 -9.40 7.95
C PRO A 36 7.48 -10.84 8.48
N LYS A 37 7.01 -11.78 7.66
CA LYS A 37 7.00 -13.24 7.97
C LYS A 37 8.13 -14.02 7.29
N ALA A 38 8.98 -13.31 6.55
CA ALA A 38 10.16 -13.84 5.87
C ALA A 38 11.23 -12.74 5.81
N PRO A 39 12.52 -13.08 5.55
CA PRO A 39 13.61 -12.10 5.45
C PRO A 39 13.34 -10.98 4.43
N VAL A 40 12.60 -11.30 3.37
CA VAL A 40 12.05 -10.34 2.42
C VAL A 40 10.54 -10.56 2.36
N HIS A 41 9.77 -9.56 2.75
CA HIS A 41 8.31 -9.59 2.68
C HIS A 41 7.80 -8.24 2.18
N MET A 42 7.13 -8.26 1.04
CA MET A 42 6.57 -7.08 0.40
C MET A 42 5.07 -7.24 0.20
N LEU A 43 4.35 -6.15 0.36
CA LEU A 43 2.92 -6.06 0.07
C LEU A 43 2.76 -5.33 -1.26
N ILE A 44 2.06 -5.93 -2.21
CA ILE A 44 1.66 -5.30 -3.47
C ILE A 44 0.18 -4.96 -3.34
N ILE A 45 -0.12 -3.67 -3.41
CA ILE A 45 -1.44 -3.14 -3.09
C ILE A 45 -1.97 -2.39 -4.30
N PRO A 46 -3.21 -2.66 -4.76
CA PRO A 46 -3.83 -1.88 -5.81
C PRO A 46 -4.03 -0.41 -5.41
N ASN A 47 -3.85 0.50 -6.35
CA ASN A 47 -4.20 1.91 -6.15
C ASN A 47 -5.71 2.13 -5.97
N MET A 48 -6.53 1.20 -6.47
CA MET A 48 -7.98 1.18 -6.29
C MET A 48 -8.37 0.32 -5.10
N HIS A 49 -9.22 0.84 -4.21
CA HIS A 49 -9.75 0.05 -3.10
C HIS A 49 -10.66 -1.08 -3.59
N ILE A 50 -10.41 -2.31 -3.14
CA ILE A 50 -11.19 -3.51 -3.43
C ILE A 50 -11.48 -4.18 -2.08
N ALA A 51 -12.76 -4.39 -1.76
CA ALA A 51 -13.24 -4.85 -0.44
C ALA A 51 -13.62 -6.33 -0.42
#